data_AF-A0A432FBN5-F1
#
_entry.id   AF-A0A432FBN5-F1
#
_cell.length_a   1.000
_cell.length_b   1.000
_cell.length_c   1.000
_cell.angle_alpha   90.00
_cell.angle_beta   90.00
_cell.angle_gamma   90.00
#
_symmetry.space_group_name_H-M   'P 1'
#
loop_
_entity.id
_entity.type
_entity.pdbx_description
1 polymer ?
#
loop_
_entity_poly.entity_id
_entity_poly.type
_entity_poly.pdbx_seq_one_letter_code
_entity_poly.pdbx_strand_id
1 'polypeptide(L)' 'MKVLAVSGGPDSMYLLNDYKKNKVVVAHVNYNARKDSKVDEEIVRDFCNKHNIPLEVLSIKEKPVGNFQD' A
#
# COMPACT_ATOMS: atom_id res chain seq x y z
N MET A 1 -17.07 8.20 1.58
CA MET A 1 -15.85 7.47 2.01
C MET A 1 -15.10 7.11 0.74
N LYS A 2 -13.81 7.42 0.64
CA LYS A 2 -12.99 7.14 -0.56
C LYS A 2 -12.07 5.95 -0.30
N VAL A 3 -11.75 5.20 -1.34
CA VAL A 3 -10.71 4.16 -1.30
C VAL A 3 -9.47 4.72 -1.97
N LEU A 4 -8.31 4.63 -1.31
CA LEU A 4 -7.02 4.97 -1.90
C LEU A 4 -6.21 3.69 -2.11
N ALA A 5 -5.82 3.43 -3.36
CA ALA A 5 -4.84 2.40 -3.68
C ALA A 5 -3.44 2.95 -3.40
N VAL A 6 -2.70 2.31 -2.49
CA VAL A 6 -1.38 2.78 -2.05
C VAL A 6 -0.37 1.66 -2.22
N SER A 7 0.69 1.89 -2.99
CA SER A 7 1.70 0.87 -3.31
C SER A 7 2.87 0.84 -2.33
N GLY A 8 3.04 1.88 -1.50
CA GLY A 8 4.23 2.08 -0.66
C GLY A 8 5.31 2.95 -1.34
N GLY A 9 5.20 3.13 -2.66
CA GLY A 9 6.05 4.05 -3.41
C GLY A 9 5.76 5.53 -3.11
N PRO A 10 6.73 6.43 -3.38
CA PRO A 10 6.70 7.83 -2.94
C PRO A 10 5.47 8.60 -3.43
N ASP A 11 5.05 8.43 -4.68
CA ASP A 11 3.89 9.13 -5.25
C ASP A 11 2.60 8.75 -4.52
N SER A 12 2.42 7.44 -4.27
CA SER A 12 1.24 6.93 -3.57
C SER A 12 1.23 7.34 -2.09
N MET A 13 2.40 7.41 -1.45
CA MET A 13 2.54 7.87 -0.08
C MET A 13 2.34 9.38 0.07
N TYR A 14 2.77 10.17 -0.91
CA TYR A 14 2.47 11.61 -0.97
C TYR A 14 0.96 11.85 -1.04
N LEU A 15 0.27 11.13 -1.94
CA LEU A 15 -1.19 11.21 -2.05
C LEU A 15 -1.88 10.79 -0.75
N LEU A 16 -1.47 9.68 -0.12
CA LEU A 16 -2.02 9.27 1.17
C LEU A 16 -1.80 10.33 2.26
N ASN A 17 -0.63 10.97 2.28
CA ASN A 17 -0.34 12.03 3.24
C ASN A 17 -1.22 13.27 3.05
N ASP A 18 -1.54 13.63 1.82
CA ASP A 18 -2.48 14.73 1.52
C ASP A 18 -3.90 14.41 2.00
N TYR A 19 -4.31 13.14 1.88
CA TYR A 19 -5.65 12.67 2.23
C TYR A 19 -5.82 12.17 3.68
N LYS A 20 -4.77 12.18 4.51
CA LYS A 20 -4.77 11.54 5.85
C LYS A 20 -5.80 12.11 6.84
N LYS A 21 -6.30 13.32 6.60
CA LYS A 21 -7.36 13.96 7.42
C LYS A 21 -8.77 13.73 6.87
N ASN A 22 -8.89 13.12 5.70
CA ASN A 22 -10.15 12.84 5.03
C ASN A 22 -10.68 11.45 5.44
N LYS A 23 -11.98 11.20 5.23
CA LYS A 23 -12.59 9.87 5.44
C LYS A 23 -12.21 8.91 4.31
N VAL A 24 -11.10 8.20 4.49
CA VAL A 24 -10.54 7.25 3.53
C VAL A 24 -10.29 5.88 4.15
N VAL A 25 -10.29 4.85 3.30
CA VAL A 25 -9.72 3.52 3.58
C VAL A 25 -8.59 3.27 2.58
N VAL A 26 -7.49 2.71 3.05
CA VAL A 26 -6.34 2.36 2.22
C VAL A 26 -6.44 0.91 1.79
N ALA A 27 -6.20 0.66 0.51
CA ALA A 27 -6.04 -0.67 -0.05
C ALA A 27 -4.62 -0.82 -0.59
N HIS A 28 -3.89 -1.81 -0.07
CA HIS A 28 -2.55 -2.18 -0.53
C HIS A 28 -2.57 -3.60 -1.10
N VAL A 29 -1.91 -3.81 -2.24
CA VAL A 29 -1.71 -5.13 -2.83
C VAL A 29 -0.23 -5.43 -2.88
N ASN A 30 0.21 -6.42 -2.11
CA ASN A 30 1.57 -6.91 -2.13
C ASN A 30 1.64 -8.13 -3.06
N TYR A 31 2.19 -7.93 -4.26
CA TYR A 31 2.38 -8.98 -5.25
C TYR A 31 3.55 -9.93 -4.95
N ASN A 32 4.35 -9.65 -3.91
CA ASN A 32 5.55 -10.40 -3.56
C ASN A 32 6.53 -10.62 -4.73
N ALA A 33 6.52 -9.70 -5.71
CA ALA A 33 7.31 -9.81 -6.92
C ALA A 33 8.80 -9.47 -6.68
N ARG A 34 9.10 -8.60 -5.71
CA ARG A 34 10.44 -8.11 -5.38
C ARG A 34 10.75 -8.31 -3.90
N LYS A 35 12.03 -8.38 -3.53
CA LYS A 35 12.44 -8.45 -2.11
C LYS A 35 11.91 -7.28 -1.28
N ASP A 36 11.86 -6.10 -1.88
CA ASP A 36 11.51 -4.85 -1.20
C ASP A 36 10.00 -4.64 -1.07
N SER A 37 9.17 -5.52 -1.65
CA SER A 37 7.71 -5.38 -1.54
C SER A 37 7.21 -5.55 -0.10
N LYS A 38 7.98 -6.23 0.76
CA LYS A 38 7.73 -6.26 2.21
C LYS A 38 7.97 -4.92 2.87
N VAL A 39 9.03 -4.21 2.46
CA VAL A 39 9.34 -2.86 2.96
C VAL A 39 8.25 -1.88 2.52
N ASP A 40 7.80 -1.98 1.25
CA ASP A 40 6.69 -1.18 0.75
C ASP A 40 5.40 -1.40 1.57
N GLU A 41 5.06 -2.65 1.89
CA GLU A 41 3.91 -2.98 2.73
C GLU A 41 4.06 -2.44 4.16
N GLU A 42 5.23 -2.60 4.78
CA GLU A 42 5.54 -2.09 6.13
C GLU A 42 5.40 -0.57 6.21
N ILE A 43 5.90 0.17 5.21
CA ILE A 43 5.74 1.63 5.11
C ILE A 43 4.26 2.02 5.13
N VAL A 44 3.41 1.33 4.36
CA VAL A 44 1.96 1.61 4.32
C VAL A 44 1.30 1.27 5.65
N ARG A 45 1.63 0.13 6.24
CA ARG A 45 1.10 -0.31 7.55
C ARG A 45 1.44 0.69 8.65
N ASP A 46 2.71 1.08 8.75
CA ASP A 46 3.18 2.00 9.78
C ASP A 46 2.52 3.38 9.65
N PHE A 47 2.41 3.89 8.42
CA PHE A 47 1.74 5.16 8.17
C PHE A 47 0.26 5.11 8.55
N CYS A 48 -0.46 4.06 8.14
CA CYS A 48 -1.88 3.91 8.44
C CYS A 48 -2.13 3.75 9.95
N ASN A 49 -1.32 2.92 10.63
CA ASN A 49 -1.39 2.74 12.08
C ASN A 49 -1.13 4.04 12.83
N LYS A 50 -0.08 4.78 12.47
CA LYS A 50 0.28 6.06 13.09
C LYS A 50 -0.82 7.12 12.97
N HIS A 51 -1.59 7.09 11.89
CA HIS A 51 -2.63 8.06 11.61
C HIS A 51 -4.05 7.55 11.86
N ASN A 52 -4.22 6.34 12.42
CA ASN A 52 -5.51 5.67 12.65
C ASN A 52 -6.36 5.58 11.38
N ILE A 53 -5.74 5.23 10.25
CA ILE A 53 -6.40 5.07 8.95
C ILE A 53 -6.69 3.59 8.74
N PRO A 54 -7.94 3.19 8.42
CA PRO A 54 -8.26 1.80 8.07
C PRO A 54 -7.46 1.34 6.86
N LEU A 55 -6.85 0.17 6.98
CA LEU A 55 -5.97 -0.43 5.96
C LEU A 55 -6.40 -1.87 5.69
N GLU A 56 -6.68 -2.16 4.42
CA GLU A 56 -6.88 -3.52 3.91
C GLU A 56 -5.67 -3.92 3.06
N VAL A 57 -5.11 -5.10 3.34
CA VAL A 57 -3.94 -5.63 2.62
C VAL A 57 -4.26 -6.97 1.99
N LEU A 58 -4.05 -7.06 0.68
CA LEU A 58 -4.03 -8.32 -0.06
C LEU A 58 -2.59 -8.71 -0.37
N SER A 59 -2.13 -9.82 0.19
CA SER A 59 -0.83 -10.41 -0.16
C SER A 59 -1.04 -11.60 -1.10
N ILE A 60 -0.49 -11.50 -2.31
CA ILE A 60 -0.62 -12.54 -3.34
C ILE A 60 0.42 -13.64 -3.08
N LYS A 61 -0.04 -14.88 -2.91
CA LYS A 61 0.83 -16.03 -2.62
C LYS A 61 1.48 -16.62 -3.88
N GLU A 62 0.80 -16.54 -5.01
CA GLU A 62 1.29 -17.08 -6.27
C GLU A 62 2.16 -16.06 -6.99
N LYS A 63 3.23 -16.53 -7.63
CA LYS A 63 4.13 -15.63 -8.36
C LYS A 63 3.33 -15.01 -9.52
N PRO A 64 3.18 -13.68 -9.58
CA PRO A 64 2.39 -13.06 -10.63
C PRO A 64 2.99 -13.36 -12.00
N VAL A 65 2.15 -13.73 -12.97
CA VAL A 65 2.56 -13.94 -14.36
C VAL A 65 2.28 -12.67 -15.15
N GLY A 66 3.28 -12.08 -15.80
CA GLY A 66 3.13 -10.84 -16.58
C GLY A 66 4.38 -9.95 -16.57
N ASN A 67 4.20 -8.66 -16.85
CA ASN A 67 5.27 -7.64 -16.89
C ASN A 67 5.74 -7.22 -15.49
N PHE A 68 6.18 -8.18 -14.68
CA PHE A 68 6.80 -7.91 -13.39
C PHE A 68 8.30 -7.76 -13.60
N GLN A 69 8.85 -6.64 -13.13
CA GLN A 69 10.28 -6.37 -13.19
C GLN A 69 10.97 -7.07 -12.00
N ASP A 70 12.09 -7.75 -12.27
CA ASP A 70 12.95 -8.37 -11.24
C ASP A 70 13.65 -7.31 -10.38
#